data_AF-A0A0M4D5K1-F1
#
_entry.id   AF-A0A0M4D5K1-F1
#
_cell.length_a   1.000
_cell.length_b   1.000
_cell.length_c   1.000
_cell.angle_alpha   90.00
_cell.angle_beta   90.00
_cell.angle_gamma   90.00
#
_symmetry.space_group_name_H-M   'P 1'
#
loop_
_entity.id
_entity.type
_entity.pdbx_description
1 polymer ?
#
loop_
_entity_poly.entity_id
_entity_poly.type
_entity_poly.pdbx_seq_one_letter_code
_entity_poly.pdbx_strand_id
1 'polypeptide(L)'
;MFFAQLGLTQHDSLTAAQAAASEAATASGGRVFTCVVFQQGGRLMLTTAFSYAFLVKHVVSDAAVKGGNPRMATNRPIDANHVRSITKYLTENEKDYILPPVTLNVRAVPAIHIPRGNFAMTAGFVVIGDETKFSVTDGQHRLAAIAKRSDSLVDTDSTFPSDSISVVIVVEPDVARIHQDFADAAQTKQIPASLLAAYNTREPLNRVLTKIVDGSALFAGRIDETSKSLSKLSSAIFLLNQVRGLVKELLFQDYALSEASIPARSFQAIGTTEKQDAFVSRTLAMLDILTQHMDPWRAVAELPTSGGPANQVVDFRKHYINMTATGLVIIGHVAFEIEKNLDPEWRKARYVDLATKIDWRRNAPIWEGNIITGDKITTTRAPGRIAARKVMEAIGVPVLPKNPMIPQPTQEIISPEGVY
;
A
#
# COMPACT_ATOMS: atom_id res chain seq x y z
N MET A 1 -25.62 -32.18 26.48
CA MET A 1 -26.04 -30.88 27.08
C MET A 1 -25.32 -29.67 26.49
N PHE A 2 -24.01 -29.73 26.20
CA PHE A 2 -23.25 -28.58 25.66
C PHE A 2 -23.80 -27.97 24.35
N PHE A 3 -24.29 -28.81 23.43
CA PHE A 3 -24.76 -28.36 22.11
C PHE A 3 -26.15 -27.69 22.10
N ALA A 4 -27.09 -28.16 22.92
CA ALA A 4 -28.44 -27.60 22.98
C ALA A 4 -28.46 -26.20 23.61
N GLN A 5 -27.55 -25.92 24.55
CA GLN A 5 -27.38 -24.59 25.14
C GLN A 5 -26.78 -23.56 24.16
N LEU A 6 -26.16 -24.02 23.07
CA LEU A 6 -25.57 -23.21 22.01
C LEU A 6 -26.47 -23.13 20.76
N GLY A 7 -27.78 -23.39 20.88
CA GLY A 7 -28.78 -23.31 19.80
C GLY A 7 -28.53 -24.25 18.62
N LEU A 8 -27.75 -25.31 18.83
CA LEU A 8 -27.37 -26.29 17.81
C LEU A 8 -28.22 -27.55 17.94
N THR A 9 -28.89 -27.90 16.85
CA THR A 9 -29.75 -29.08 16.71
C THR A 9 -29.09 -30.09 15.76
N GLN A 10 -28.95 -31.33 16.23
CA GLN A 10 -28.37 -32.42 15.45
C GLN A 10 -29.47 -33.27 14.80
N HIS A 11 -29.21 -33.68 13.57
CA HIS A 11 -30.11 -34.48 12.73
C HIS A 11 -29.42 -35.74 12.24
N ASP A 12 -30.18 -36.75 11.86
CA ASP A 12 -29.62 -38.04 11.43
C ASP A 12 -28.86 -37.95 10.10
N SER A 13 -29.12 -36.92 9.29
CA SER A 13 -28.44 -36.66 8.02
C SER A 13 -28.40 -35.17 7.69
N LEU A 14 -27.57 -34.79 6.72
CA LEU A 14 -27.52 -33.41 6.22
C LEU A 14 -28.85 -33.01 5.55
N THR A 15 -29.51 -33.95 4.87
CA THR A 15 -30.84 -33.74 4.27
C THR A 15 -31.89 -33.45 5.33
N ALA A 16 -31.89 -34.18 6.45
CA ALA A 16 -32.79 -33.92 7.56
C ALA A 16 -32.50 -32.55 8.21
N ALA A 17 -31.22 -32.19 8.37
CA ALA A 17 -30.82 -30.87 8.84
C ALA A 17 -31.30 -29.74 7.92
N GLN A 18 -31.21 -29.93 6.59
CA GLN A 18 -31.70 -28.96 5.61
C GLN A 18 -33.21 -28.78 5.68
N ALA A 19 -33.97 -29.89 5.75
CA ALA A 19 -35.43 -29.86 5.83
C ALA A 19 -35.88 -29.11 7.09
N ALA A 20 -35.28 -29.42 8.24
CA ALA A 20 -35.58 -28.75 9.51
C ALA A 20 -35.20 -27.26 9.49
N ALA A 21 -34.07 -26.89 8.86
CA ALA A 21 -33.70 -25.49 8.72
C ALA A 21 -34.66 -24.70 7.83
N SER A 22 -35.12 -25.30 6.72
CA SER A 22 -36.14 -24.71 5.85
C SER A 22 -37.47 -24.49 6.59
N GLU A 23 -37.92 -25.48 7.37
CA GLU A 23 -39.14 -25.37 8.18
C GLU A 23 -39.01 -24.26 9.24
N ALA A 24 -37.89 -24.23 9.96
CA ALA A 24 -37.62 -23.18 10.95
C ALA A 24 -37.55 -21.78 10.32
N ALA A 25 -36.98 -21.66 9.11
CA ALA A 25 -36.96 -20.40 8.38
C ALA A 25 -38.37 -19.94 7.97
N THR A 26 -39.20 -20.84 7.44
CA THR A 26 -40.59 -20.53 7.10
C THR A 26 -41.40 -20.10 8.33
N ALA A 27 -41.23 -20.79 9.46
CA ALA A 27 -41.94 -20.48 10.70
C ALA A 27 -41.53 -19.13 11.33
N SER A 28 -40.28 -18.72 11.16
CA SER A 28 -39.72 -17.50 11.75
C SER A 28 -39.63 -16.30 10.79
N GLY A 29 -39.99 -16.48 9.51
CA GLY A 29 -39.70 -15.50 8.46
C GLY A 29 -38.20 -15.30 8.21
N GLY A 30 -37.38 -16.26 8.63
CA GLY A 30 -35.92 -16.21 8.51
C GLY A 30 -35.40 -16.71 7.15
N ARG A 31 -34.08 -16.68 7.01
CA ARG A 31 -33.36 -17.17 5.83
C ARG A 31 -32.39 -18.27 6.23
N VAL A 32 -32.30 -19.30 5.39
CA VAL A 32 -31.36 -20.41 5.55
C VAL A 32 -30.06 -20.08 4.82
N PHE A 33 -28.93 -20.22 5.52
CA PHE A 33 -27.60 -20.15 4.94
C PHE A 33 -26.85 -21.45 5.17
N THR A 34 -26.13 -21.90 4.15
CA THR A 34 -25.15 -22.98 4.33
C THR A 34 -23.98 -22.45 5.14
N CYS A 35 -23.50 -23.24 6.08
CA CYS A 35 -22.39 -22.85 6.93
C CYS A 35 -21.50 -24.04 7.27
N VAL A 36 -20.29 -23.74 7.72
CA VAL A 36 -19.44 -24.70 8.43
C VAL A 36 -19.36 -24.26 9.87
N VAL A 37 -19.71 -25.18 10.77
CA VAL A 37 -19.62 -25.03 12.22
C VAL A 37 -18.31 -25.65 12.69
N PHE A 38 -17.54 -24.93 13.51
CA PHE A 38 -16.23 -25.38 13.99
C PHE A 38 -15.93 -24.84 15.39
N GLN A 39 -14.89 -25.39 16.02
CA GLN A 39 -14.39 -24.90 17.30
C GLN A 39 -13.06 -24.16 17.14
N GLN A 40 -12.94 -22.99 17.78
CA GLN A 40 -11.71 -22.22 17.86
C GLN A 40 -11.59 -21.59 19.26
N GLY A 41 -10.46 -21.77 19.93
CA GLY A 41 -10.25 -21.25 21.29
C GLY A 41 -11.30 -21.74 22.31
N GLY A 42 -11.84 -22.95 22.11
CA GLY A 42 -12.91 -23.52 22.94
C GLY A 42 -14.32 -22.95 22.68
N ARG A 43 -14.49 -22.11 21.66
CA ARG A 43 -15.76 -21.46 21.32
C ARG A 43 -16.34 -22.03 20.03
N LEU A 44 -17.66 -22.08 19.96
CA LEU A 44 -18.40 -22.41 18.75
C LEU A 44 -18.36 -21.21 17.80
N MET A 45 -17.90 -21.45 16.58
CA MET A 45 -17.89 -20.46 15.50
C MET A 45 -18.52 -21.08 14.26
N LEU A 46 -19.00 -20.20 13.38
CA LEU A 46 -19.54 -20.60 12.10
C LEU A 46 -19.03 -19.70 10.99
N THR A 47 -18.77 -20.27 9.81
CA THR A 47 -18.39 -19.53 8.61
C THR A 47 -19.41 -19.74 7.51
N THR A 48 -19.75 -18.66 6.81
CA THR A 48 -20.70 -18.63 5.69
C THR A 48 -20.35 -17.46 4.76
N ALA A 49 -21.21 -17.19 3.78
CA ALA A 49 -21.13 -15.99 2.94
C ALA A 49 -22.46 -15.23 2.99
N PHE A 50 -22.38 -13.90 3.09
CA PHE A 50 -23.54 -13.02 3.00
C PHE A 50 -23.43 -12.11 1.79
N SER A 51 -24.55 -11.89 1.12
CA SER A 51 -24.65 -10.86 0.09
C SER A 51 -24.53 -9.46 0.70
N TYR A 52 -24.05 -8.50 -0.09
CA TYR A 52 -23.95 -7.11 0.37
C TYR A 52 -25.31 -6.54 0.76
N ALA A 53 -26.36 -6.84 -0.01
CA ALA A 53 -27.72 -6.46 0.36
C ALA A 53 -28.14 -6.99 1.75
N PHE A 54 -27.75 -8.23 2.08
CA PHE A 54 -28.04 -8.82 3.38
C PHE A 54 -27.24 -8.12 4.50
N LEU A 55 -25.94 -7.89 4.29
CA LEU A 55 -25.06 -7.26 5.27
C LEU A 55 -25.50 -5.83 5.62
N VAL A 56 -25.87 -5.03 4.62
CA VAL A 56 -26.35 -3.65 4.83
C VAL A 56 -27.60 -3.62 5.71
N LYS A 57 -28.49 -4.62 5.60
CA LYS A 57 -29.73 -4.71 6.42
C LYS A 57 -29.49 -5.25 7.84
N HIS A 58 -28.56 -6.18 8.04
CA HIS A 58 -28.47 -6.96 9.28
C HIS A 58 -27.28 -6.63 10.18
N VAL A 59 -26.27 -5.91 9.67
CA VAL A 59 -25.13 -5.49 10.48
C VAL A 59 -25.38 -4.11 11.07
N VAL A 60 -25.34 -4.02 12.40
CA VAL A 60 -25.46 -2.75 13.11
C VAL A 60 -24.08 -2.13 13.26
N SER A 61 -23.95 -0.90 12.79
CA SER A 61 -22.73 -0.10 12.96
C SER A 61 -22.88 0.89 14.12
N ASP A 62 -22.82 0.39 15.36
CA ASP A 62 -22.73 1.25 16.54
C ASP A 62 -21.28 1.73 16.72
N ALA A 63 -20.82 2.61 15.83
CA ALA A 63 -19.52 3.23 15.92
C ALA A 63 -19.44 4.15 17.15
N ALA A 64 -18.41 3.97 17.99
CA ALA A 64 -18.17 4.89 19.10
C ALA A 64 -18.00 6.34 18.60
N VAL A 65 -18.78 7.26 19.15
CA VAL A 65 -18.60 8.70 18.91
C VAL A 65 -17.27 9.14 19.53
N LYS A 66 -16.46 9.87 18.75
CA LYS A 66 -15.17 10.40 19.20
C LYS A 66 -15.39 11.31 20.43
N GLY A 67 -14.91 10.89 21.60
CA GLY A 67 -15.10 11.59 22.88
C GLY A 67 -16.17 11.00 23.83
N GLY A 68 -16.88 9.94 23.43
CA GLY A 68 -17.80 9.20 24.28
C GLY A 68 -17.13 8.12 25.16
N ASN A 69 -17.90 7.45 26.02
CA ASN A 69 -17.42 6.35 26.87
C ASN A 69 -17.15 5.09 26.02
N PRO A 70 -15.87 4.68 25.81
CA PRO A 70 -15.53 3.54 24.96
C PRO A 70 -16.06 2.20 25.47
N ARG A 71 -16.49 2.13 26.74
CA ARG A 71 -17.04 0.91 27.36
C ARG A 71 -18.50 0.62 26.97
N MET A 72 -19.20 1.59 26.37
CA MET A 72 -20.61 1.46 26.00
C MET A 72 -20.83 1.21 24.50
N ALA A 73 -19.85 1.52 23.66
CA ALA A 73 -19.93 1.33 22.22
C ALA A 73 -19.17 0.06 21.82
N THR A 74 -19.80 -0.77 20.99
CA THR A 74 -19.26 -2.05 20.55
C THR A 74 -18.17 -1.93 19.46
N ASN A 75 -18.09 -0.80 18.74
CA ASN A 75 -17.17 -0.63 17.60
C ASN A 75 -16.28 0.63 17.71
N ARG A 76 -15.11 0.62 17.04
CA ARG A 76 -14.15 1.74 16.99
C ARG A 76 -14.68 2.94 16.16
N PRO A 77 -14.27 4.19 16.44
CA PRO A 77 -14.48 5.31 15.52
C PRO A 77 -13.99 4.96 14.10
N ILE A 78 -14.88 5.12 13.12
CA ILE A 78 -14.60 4.83 11.72
C ILE A 78 -13.67 5.91 11.15
N ASP A 79 -12.62 5.49 10.45
CA ASP A 79 -11.77 6.42 9.69
C ASP A 79 -12.41 6.68 8.32
N ALA A 80 -12.96 7.88 8.16
CA ALA A 80 -13.61 8.30 6.93
C ALA A 80 -12.67 8.30 5.71
N ASN A 81 -11.36 8.53 5.90
CA ASN A 81 -10.39 8.45 4.81
C ASN A 81 -10.23 7.01 4.33
N HIS A 82 -10.12 6.07 5.26
CA HIS A 82 -10.00 4.66 4.95
C HIS A 82 -11.26 4.12 4.25
N VAL A 83 -12.45 4.47 4.74
CA VAL A 83 -13.72 4.11 4.07
C VAL A 83 -13.77 4.66 2.66
N ARG A 84 -13.42 5.95 2.46
CA ARG A 84 -13.35 6.54 1.11
C ARG A 84 -12.40 5.78 0.18
N SER A 85 -11.23 5.37 0.68
CA SER A 85 -10.27 4.59 -0.10
C SER A 85 -10.87 3.25 -0.56
N ILE A 86 -11.55 2.52 0.34
CA ILE A 86 -12.18 1.24 -0.02
C ILE A 86 -13.35 1.46 -0.98
N THR A 87 -14.23 2.44 -0.74
CA THR A 87 -15.34 2.74 -1.66
C THR A 87 -14.82 3.07 -3.05
N LYS A 88 -13.77 3.89 -3.15
CA LYS A 88 -13.11 4.21 -4.43
C LYS A 88 -12.58 2.94 -5.12
N TYR A 89 -11.89 2.07 -4.38
CA TYR A 89 -11.42 0.78 -4.89
C TYR A 89 -12.56 -0.07 -5.46
N LEU A 90 -13.68 -0.19 -4.75
CA LEU A 90 -14.86 -0.95 -5.22
C LEU A 90 -15.47 -0.34 -6.48
N THR A 91 -15.53 0.99 -6.57
CA THR A 91 -16.04 1.69 -7.76
C THR A 91 -15.12 1.52 -8.98
N GLU A 92 -13.80 1.66 -8.80
CA GLU A 92 -12.84 1.60 -9.90
C GLU A 92 -12.57 0.17 -10.40
N ASN A 93 -12.93 -0.86 -9.62
CA ASN A 93 -12.60 -2.25 -9.91
C ASN A 93 -13.84 -3.17 -9.87
N GLU A 94 -15.00 -2.69 -10.32
CA GLU A 94 -16.30 -3.36 -10.19
C GLU A 94 -16.31 -4.85 -10.62
N LYS A 95 -15.50 -5.22 -11.62
CA LYS A 95 -15.40 -6.60 -12.14
C LYS A 95 -14.16 -7.38 -11.68
N ASP A 96 -13.31 -6.77 -10.87
CA ASP A 96 -12.00 -7.33 -10.49
C ASP A 96 -11.56 -6.83 -9.11
N TYR A 97 -12.44 -6.94 -8.10
CA TYR A 97 -12.11 -6.56 -6.73
C TYR A 97 -12.11 -7.77 -5.80
N ILE A 98 -11.41 -7.66 -4.67
CA ILE A 98 -11.45 -8.62 -3.58
C ILE A 98 -11.52 -7.89 -2.24
N LEU A 99 -12.45 -8.32 -1.38
CA LEU A 99 -12.50 -7.91 0.01
C LEU A 99 -12.18 -9.12 0.90
N PRO A 100 -11.23 -9.01 1.85
CA PRO A 100 -10.96 -10.10 2.78
C PRO A 100 -12.17 -10.35 3.70
N PRO A 101 -12.28 -11.54 4.31
CA PRO A 101 -13.40 -11.90 5.17
C PRO A 101 -13.62 -10.93 6.33
N VAL A 102 -14.87 -10.81 6.79
CA VAL A 102 -15.24 -10.03 7.98
C VAL A 102 -15.56 -10.94 9.15
N THR A 103 -15.36 -10.44 10.36
CA THR A 103 -15.73 -11.17 11.59
C THR A 103 -16.88 -10.45 12.26
N LEU A 104 -17.98 -11.17 12.49
CA LEU A 104 -19.19 -10.69 13.11
C LEU A 104 -19.42 -11.42 14.44
N ASN A 105 -20.09 -10.74 15.36
CA ASN A 105 -20.56 -11.27 16.62
C ASN A 105 -22.08 -11.21 16.68
N VAL A 106 -22.71 -12.26 17.19
CA VAL A 106 -24.16 -12.32 17.43
C VAL A 106 -24.44 -12.67 18.88
N ARG A 107 -25.34 -11.90 19.52
CA ARG A 107 -25.69 -12.07 20.94
C ARG A 107 -26.66 -13.23 21.18
N ALA A 108 -27.63 -13.39 20.29
CA ALA A 108 -28.58 -14.50 20.32
C ALA A 108 -28.10 -15.58 19.36
N VAL A 109 -28.10 -16.84 19.81
CA VAL A 109 -27.69 -17.93 18.93
C VAL A 109 -28.70 -18.06 17.80
N PRO A 110 -28.29 -17.96 16.53
CA PRO A 110 -29.17 -18.36 15.43
C PRO A 110 -29.47 -19.86 15.54
N ALA A 111 -30.61 -20.32 15.01
CA ALA A 111 -30.89 -21.75 15.00
C ALA A 111 -29.93 -22.44 14.02
N ILE A 112 -29.15 -23.40 14.53
CA ILE A 112 -28.13 -24.10 13.75
C ILE A 112 -28.53 -25.56 13.64
N HIS A 113 -28.61 -26.08 12.41
CA HIS A 113 -28.99 -27.46 12.10
C HIS A 113 -27.82 -28.17 11.44
N ILE A 114 -27.36 -29.27 12.04
CA ILE A 114 -26.22 -30.04 11.53
C ILE A 114 -26.49 -31.55 11.53
N PRO A 115 -25.79 -32.36 10.72
CA PRO A 115 -25.82 -33.81 10.84
C PRO A 115 -25.09 -34.29 12.11
N ARG A 116 -25.53 -35.42 12.67
CA ARG A 116 -24.85 -36.10 13.78
C ARG A 116 -23.53 -36.73 13.28
N GLY A 117 -22.44 -36.55 14.03
CA GLY A 117 -21.11 -37.05 13.67
C GLY A 117 -20.05 -36.74 14.73
N ASN A 118 -18.78 -37.00 14.41
CA ASN A 118 -17.63 -36.72 15.30
C ASN A 118 -17.05 -35.33 14.98
N PHE A 119 -16.89 -34.45 15.98
CA PHE A 119 -16.79 -32.99 15.75
C PHE A 119 -15.38 -32.40 15.90
N ALA A 120 -14.85 -31.88 14.79
CA ALA A 120 -13.86 -30.79 14.77
C ALA A 120 -14.32 -29.64 13.86
N MET A 121 -14.95 -29.99 12.72
CA MET A 121 -15.67 -29.11 11.82
C MET A 121 -16.81 -29.87 11.14
N THR A 122 -17.94 -29.23 10.85
CA THR A 122 -19.11 -29.88 10.23
C THR A 122 -19.92 -28.90 9.41
N ALA A 123 -20.33 -29.30 8.21
CA ALA A 123 -21.25 -28.53 7.38
C ALA A 123 -22.68 -28.59 7.95
N GLY A 124 -23.42 -27.50 7.82
CA GLY A 124 -24.81 -27.42 8.24
C GLY A 124 -25.49 -26.17 7.76
N PHE A 125 -26.59 -25.83 8.42
CA PHE A 125 -27.49 -24.76 8.03
C PHE A 125 -27.75 -23.85 9.21
N VAL A 126 -27.59 -22.54 9.01
CA VAL A 126 -27.93 -21.52 10.01
C VAL A 126 -29.16 -20.76 9.54
N VAL A 127 -30.14 -20.62 10.43
CA VAL A 127 -31.36 -19.85 10.18
C VAL A 127 -31.24 -18.50 10.84
N ILE A 128 -31.30 -17.44 10.03
CA ILE A 128 -31.17 -16.07 10.49
C ILE A 128 -32.49 -15.34 10.25
N GLY A 129 -33.15 -14.96 11.35
CA GLY A 129 -34.36 -14.13 11.32
C GLY A 129 -34.04 -12.66 11.02
N ASP A 130 -35.04 -11.92 10.57
CA ASP A 130 -34.92 -10.48 10.25
C ASP A 130 -34.54 -9.62 11.47
N GLU A 131 -34.90 -10.08 12.68
CA GLU A 131 -34.56 -9.43 13.96
C GLU A 131 -33.11 -9.69 14.39
N THR A 132 -32.42 -10.63 13.76
CA THR A 132 -31.03 -10.93 14.11
C THR A 132 -30.14 -9.77 13.67
N LYS A 133 -29.48 -9.15 14.64
CA LYS A 133 -28.49 -8.09 14.42
C LYS A 133 -27.09 -8.57 14.74
N PHE A 134 -26.16 -8.28 13.83
CA PHE A 134 -24.75 -8.57 13.99
C PHE A 134 -24.00 -7.32 14.45
N SER A 135 -23.07 -7.52 15.38
CA SER A 135 -22.03 -6.56 15.75
C SER A 135 -20.72 -6.90 15.02
N VAL A 136 -19.86 -5.91 14.80
CA VAL A 136 -18.66 -6.08 13.97
C VAL A 136 -17.42 -6.22 14.86
N THR A 137 -16.72 -7.34 14.74
CA THR A 137 -15.45 -7.58 15.43
C THR A 137 -14.27 -7.14 14.59
N ASP A 138 -14.32 -7.43 13.28
CA ASP A 138 -13.31 -7.01 12.32
C ASP A 138 -13.96 -6.70 10.96
N GLY A 139 -13.44 -5.67 10.28
CA GLY A 139 -13.89 -5.26 8.96
C GLY A 139 -14.93 -4.14 8.94
N GLN A 140 -15.05 -3.35 10.01
CA GLN A 140 -15.96 -2.20 10.08
C GLN A 140 -15.82 -1.21 8.90
N HIS A 141 -14.60 -0.93 8.44
CA HIS A 141 -14.39 -0.02 7.31
C HIS A 141 -14.83 -0.63 5.97
N ARG A 142 -14.71 -1.95 5.82
CA ARG A 142 -15.18 -2.69 4.64
C ARG A 142 -16.71 -2.67 4.56
N LEU A 143 -17.38 -2.96 5.67
CA LEU A 143 -18.84 -2.93 5.76
C LEU A 143 -19.41 -1.52 5.53
N ALA A 144 -18.78 -0.50 6.10
CA ALA A 144 -19.13 0.90 5.83
C ALA A 144 -18.90 1.29 4.36
N ALA A 145 -17.83 0.79 3.73
CA ALA A 145 -17.56 1.05 2.32
C ALA A 145 -18.52 0.31 1.38
N ILE A 146 -18.95 -0.91 1.73
CA ILE A 146 -20.00 -1.66 1.03
C ILE A 146 -21.31 -0.88 1.09
N ALA A 147 -21.75 -0.46 2.30
CA ALA A 147 -22.97 0.33 2.46
C ALA A 147 -22.91 1.62 1.63
N LYS A 148 -21.82 2.38 1.73
CA LYS A 148 -21.64 3.60 0.95
C LYS A 148 -21.61 3.36 -0.56
N ARG A 149 -21.02 2.25 -1.02
CA ARG A 149 -21.03 1.88 -2.44
C ARG A 149 -22.45 1.56 -2.87
N SER A 150 -23.19 0.77 -2.10
CA SER A 150 -24.60 0.46 -2.35
C SER A 150 -25.47 1.72 -2.46
N ASP A 151 -25.29 2.68 -1.55
CA ASP A 151 -26.02 3.97 -1.57
C ASP A 151 -25.69 4.83 -2.79
N SER A 152 -24.48 4.66 -3.36
CA SER A 152 -24.01 5.41 -4.53
C SER A 152 -24.44 4.81 -5.88
N LEU A 153 -25.06 3.63 -5.87
CA LEU A 153 -25.54 2.99 -7.10
C LEU A 153 -26.76 3.75 -7.61
N VAL A 154 -26.63 4.34 -8.79
CA VAL A 154 -27.73 5.02 -9.51
C VAL A 154 -28.44 4.05 -10.46
N ASP A 155 -27.73 2.99 -10.88
CA ASP A 155 -28.19 1.99 -11.83
C ASP A 155 -28.80 0.78 -11.10
N THR A 156 -30.02 0.40 -11.49
CA THR A 156 -30.71 -0.79 -10.97
C THR A 156 -30.12 -2.09 -11.46
N ASP A 157 -29.30 -2.07 -12.52
CA ASP A 157 -28.72 -3.27 -13.15
C ASP A 157 -27.36 -3.67 -12.54
N SER A 158 -26.84 -2.94 -11.56
CA SER A 158 -25.58 -3.31 -10.90
C SER A 158 -25.71 -4.63 -10.14
N THR A 159 -24.77 -5.55 -10.40
CA THR A 159 -24.68 -6.85 -9.70
C THR A 159 -24.09 -6.72 -8.29
N PHE A 160 -23.54 -5.55 -7.93
CA PHE A 160 -22.84 -5.35 -6.66
C PHE A 160 -23.65 -5.77 -5.42
N PRO A 161 -24.96 -5.45 -5.27
CA PRO A 161 -25.73 -5.89 -4.10
C PRO A 161 -25.84 -7.42 -3.96
N SER A 162 -25.69 -8.17 -5.05
CA SER A 162 -25.72 -9.64 -5.09
C SER A 162 -24.37 -10.30 -4.81
N ASP A 163 -23.26 -9.55 -4.94
CA ASP A 163 -21.95 -10.03 -4.55
C ASP A 163 -21.92 -10.37 -3.06
N SER A 164 -21.09 -11.36 -2.72
CA SER A 164 -21.02 -11.91 -1.37
C SER A 164 -19.61 -11.88 -0.82
N ILE A 165 -19.49 -11.75 0.49
CA ILE A 165 -18.23 -11.79 1.22
C ILE A 165 -18.27 -12.91 2.25
N SER A 166 -17.12 -13.54 2.47
CA SER A 166 -16.96 -14.54 3.52
C SER A 166 -17.07 -13.89 4.90
N VAL A 167 -17.79 -14.57 5.79
CA VAL A 167 -18.09 -14.10 7.14
C VAL A 167 -17.76 -15.20 8.13
N VAL A 168 -16.97 -14.87 9.15
CA VAL A 168 -16.87 -15.66 10.38
C VAL A 168 -17.82 -15.05 11.41
N ILE A 169 -18.68 -15.87 11.99
CA ILE A 169 -19.65 -15.47 13.00
C ILE A 169 -19.28 -16.16 14.29
N VAL A 170 -19.07 -15.34 15.31
CA VAL A 170 -18.79 -15.75 16.67
C VAL A 170 -20.09 -15.60 17.47
N VAL A 171 -20.49 -16.69 18.12
CA VAL A 171 -21.67 -16.71 18.99
C VAL A 171 -21.20 -16.31 20.39
N GLU A 172 -21.42 -15.06 20.76
CA GLU A 172 -20.95 -14.51 22.03
C GLU A 172 -21.96 -13.51 22.60
N PRO A 173 -22.65 -13.85 23.70
CA PRO A 173 -23.53 -12.91 24.39
C PRO A 173 -22.76 -11.89 25.25
N ASP A 174 -21.52 -12.17 25.67
CA ASP A 174 -20.76 -11.28 26.56
C ASP A 174 -20.03 -10.16 25.79
N VAL A 175 -20.49 -8.92 26.01
CA VAL A 175 -19.93 -7.70 25.42
C VAL A 175 -18.45 -7.50 25.80
N ALA A 176 -18.03 -7.86 27.00
CA ALA A 176 -16.63 -7.71 27.40
C ALA A 176 -15.71 -8.60 26.57
N ARG A 177 -16.17 -9.82 26.24
CA ARG A 177 -15.44 -10.75 25.37
C ARG A 177 -15.43 -10.29 23.93
N ILE A 178 -16.54 -9.73 23.43
CA ILE A 178 -16.59 -9.08 22.11
C ILE A 178 -15.53 -7.98 22.00
N HIS A 179 -15.37 -7.14 23.04
CA HIS A 179 -14.33 -6.11 23.06
C HIS A 179 -12.91 -6.69 23.09
N GLN A 180 -12.70 -7.80 23.80
CA GLN A 180 -11.40 -8.49 23.81
C GLN A 180 -11.08 -9.09 22.44
N ASP A 181 -12.05 -9.75 21.79
CA ASP A 181 -11.90 -10.33 20.45
C ASP A 181 -11.49 -9.25 19.43
N PHE A 182 -12.08 -8.06 19.53
CA PHE A 182 -11.69 -6.90 18.72
C PHE A 182 -10.23 -6.52 18.96
N ALA A 183 -9.80 -6.43 20.22
CA ALA A 183 -8.43 -6.08 20.57
C ALA A 183 -7.42 -7.12 20.06
N ASP A 184 -7.77 -8.40 20.13
CA ASP A 184 -6.91 -9.50 19.68
C ASP A 184 -6.79 -9.53 18.15
N ALA A 185 -7.90 -9.34 17.42
CA ALA A 185 -7.90 -9.26 15.96
C ALA A 185 -7.06 -8.07 15.43
N ALA A 186 -7.05 -6.95 16.17
CA ALA A 186 -6.33 -5.74 15.80
C ALA A 186 -4.79 -5.83 15.94
N GLN A 187 -4.26 -6.87 16.59
CA GLN A 187 -2.80 -7.03 16.80
C GLN A 187 -2.06 -7.54 15.55
N THR A 188 -2.78 -7.85 14.47
CA THR A 188 -2.19 -8.29 13.20
C THR A 188 -1.29 -7.19 12.60
N LYS A 189 -0.03 -7.56 12.30
CA LYS A 189 0.95 -6.61 11.74
C LYS A 189 0.54 -6.22 10.32
N GLN A 190 0.54 -4.91 10.04
CA GLN A 190 0.34 -4.40 8.70
C GLN A 190 1.42 -4.91 7.74
N ILE A 191 1.01 -5.28 6.52
CA ILE A 191 1.92 -5.65 5.45
C ILE A 191 2.83 -4.46 5.12
N PRO A 192 4.16 -4.64 5.00
CA PRO A 192 5.06 -3.57 4.61
C PRO A 192 4.66 -2.92 3.27
N ALA A 193 4.69 -1.59 3.22
CA ALA A 193 4.29 -0.84 2.02
C ALA A 193 5.13 -1.19 0.77
N SER A 194 6.41 -1.59 0.93
CA SER A 194 7.26 -2.02 -0.18
C SER A 194 6.73 -3.29 -0.85
N LEU A 195 6.25 -4.24 -0.04
CA LEU A 195 5.70 -5.50 -0.52
C LEU A 195 4.36 -5.29 -1.22
N LEU A 196 3.51 -4.41 -0.68
CA LEU A 196 2.26 -4.01 -1.35
C LEU A 196 2.52 -3.32 -2.69
N ALA A 197 3.54 -2.47 -2.78
CA ALA A 197 3.92 -1.83 -4.04
C ALA A 197 4.43 -2.84 -5.07
N ALA A 198 5.21 -3.84 -4.66
CA ALA A 198 5.66 -4.90 -5.57
C ALA A 198 4.49 -5.72 -6.15
N TYR A 199 3.47 -6.02 -5.33
CA TYR A 199 2.32 -6.81 -5.77
C TYR A 199 1.20 -6.00 -6.45
N ASN A 200 1.11 -4.70 -6.20
CA ASN A 200 0.10 -3.86 -6.82
C ASN A 200 0.46 -3.50 -8.26
N THR A 201 0.36 -4.49 -9.15
CA THR A 201 0.60 -4.33 -10.59
C THR A 201 -0.48 -3.50 -11.28
N ARG A 202 -1.54 -3.04 -10.61
CA ARG A 202 -2.54 -2.13 -11.21
C ARG A 202 -2.02 -0.70 -11.30
N GLU A 203 -1.08 -0.32 -10.44
CA GLU A 203 -0.50 1.02 -10.44
C GLU A 203 0.57 1.16 -11.54
N PRO A 204 0.47 2.16 -12.44
CA PRO A 204 1.44 2.34 -13.53
C PRO A 204 2.89 2.49 -13.05
N LEU A 205 3.11 3.16 -11.91
CA LEU A 205 4.46 3.32 -11.33
C LEU A 205 5.07 1.98 -10.95
N ASN A 206 4.29 1.06 -10.38
CA ASN A 206 4.77 -0.26 -9.97
C ASN A 206 5.12 -1.12 -11.18
N ARG A 207 4.30 -1.06 -12.23
CA ARG A 207 4.58 -1.77 -13.50
C ARG A 207 5.92 -1.35 -14.09
N VAL A 208 6.15 -0.04 -14.22
CA VAL A 208 7.42 0.44 -14.80
C VAL A 208 8.59 0.18 -13.86
N LEU A 209 8.40 0.29 -12.55
CA LEU A 209 9.44 -0.02 -11.55
C LEU A 209 9.93 -1.47 -11.70
N THR A 210 9.01 -2.45 -11.74
CA THR A 210 9.37 -3.86 -11.95
C THR A 210 10.13 -4.06 -13.26
N LYS A 211 9.60 -3.54 -14.38
CA LYS A 211 10.28 -3.65 -15.69
C LYS A 211 11.69 -3.02 -15.68
N ILE A 212 11.88 -1.90 -14.97
CA ILE A 212 13.19 -1.23 -14.86
C ILE A 212 14.16 -2.04 -13.99
N VAL A 213 13.70 -2.60 -12.87
CA VAL A 213 14.52 -3.44 -12.00
C VAL A 213 14.96 -4.71 -12.72
N ASP A 214 14.04 -5.40 -13.39
CA ASP A 214 14.32 -6.66 -14.08
C ASP A 214 15.16 -6.46 -15.35
N GLY A 215 14.95 -5.35 -16.06
CA GLY A 215 15.64 -5.05 -17.31
C GLY A 215 17.02 -4.41 -17.16
N SER A 216 17.39 -3.93 -15.97
CA SER A 216 18.66 -3.24 -15.73
C SER A 216 19.75 -4.21 -15.29
N ALA A 217 20.89 -4.23 -15.99
CA ALA A 217 22.05 -5.04 -15.61
C ALA A 217 22.59 -4.73 -14.20
N LEU A 218 22.40 -3.50 -13.72
CA LEU A 218 22.82 -3.10 -12.38
C LEU A 218 21.86 -3.56 -11.28
N PHE A 219 20.55 -3.60 -11.56
CA PHE A 219 19.52 -3.85 -10.56
C PHE A 219 19.07 -5.31 -10.52
N ALA A 220 19.02 -5.99 -11.66
CA ALA A 220 18.49 -7.35 -11.76
C ALA A 220 19.19 -8.30 -10.77
N GLY A 221 18.39 -8.93 -9.89
CA GLY A 221 18.89 -9.84 -8.86
C GLY A 221 19.72 -9.17 -7.74
N ARG A 222 19.73 -7.84 -7.64
CA ARG A 222 20.51 -7.06 -6.65
C ARG A 222 19.66 -6.09 -5.85
N ILE A 223 18.34 -6.06 -6.00
CA ILE A 223 17.46 -5.21 -5.20
C ILE A 223 16.86 -6.03 -4.04
N ASP A 224 16.88 -5.48 -2.83
CA ASP A 224 16.12 -6.04 -1.71
C ASP A 224 14.71 -5.41 -1.67
N GLU A 225 13.72 -6.24 -1.96
CA GLU A 225 12.31 -5.85 -2.03
C GLU A 225 11.56 -5.97 -0.69
N THR A 226 12.14 -6.71 0.25
CA THR A 226 11.46 -7.19 1.45
C THR A 226 11.83 -6.39 2.69
N SER A 227 13.08 -5.94 2.77
CA SER A 227 13.62 -5.30 3.96
C SER A 227 13.34 -3.80 4.02
N LYS A 228 13.27 -3.26 5.24
CA LYS A 228 13.24 -1.79 5.47
C LYS A 228 14.64 -1.16 5.41
N SER A 229 15.69 -1.96 5.56
CA SER A 229 17.09 -1.54 5.59
C SER A 229 17.98 -2.66 5.09
N LEU A 230 19.07 -2.32 4.38
CA LEU A 230 20.08 -3.29 4.00
C LEU A 230 20.95 -3.65 5.21
N SER A 231 21.14 -4.95 5.45
CA SER A 231 22.07 -5.41 6.48
C SER A 231 23.53 -5.11 6.08
N LYS A 232 24.44 -5.05 7.06
CA LYS A 232 25.87 -4.75 6.83
C LYS A 232 26.55 -5.74 5.88
N LEU A 233 26.02 -6.96 5.74
CA LEU A 233 26.56 -8.03 4.90
C LEU A 233 25.70 -8.31 3.66
N SER A 234 24.64 -7.53 3.41
CA SER A 234 23.79 -7.74 2.25
C SER A 234 24.54 -7.46 0.95
N SER A 235 24.44 -8.37 -0.02
CA SER A 235 24.97 -8.22 -1.39
C SER A 235 24.06 -7.37 -2.29
N ALA A 236 22.86 -6.99 -1.83
CA ALA A 236 21.94 -6.15 -2.59
C ALA A 236 22.46 -4.72 -2.72
N ILE A 237 22.38 -4.10 -3.90
CA ILE A 237 22.89 -2.75 -4.13
C ILE A 237 21.99 -1.67 -3.52
N PHE A 238 20.66 -1.84 -3.64
CA PHE A 238 19.66 -0.89 -3.14
C PHE A 238 18.44 -1.63 -2.57
N LEU A 239 17.63 -0.89 -1.81
CA LEU A 239 16.27 -1.31 -1.47
C LEU A 239 15.31 -0.93 -2.61
N LEU A 240 14.24 -1.70 -2.80
CA LEU A 240 13.22 -1.39 -3.81
C LEU A 240 12.61 0.00 -3.62
N ASN A 241 12.44 0.46 -2.38
CA ASN A 241 11.93 1.80 -2.09
C ASN A 241 12.89 2.93 -2.52
N GLN A 242 14.20 2.68 -2.59
CA GLN A 242 15.20 3.64 -3.07
C GLN A 242 15.15 3.74 -4.59
N VAL A 243 14.99 2.62 -5.29
CA VAL A 243 14.76 2.59 -6.74
C VAL A 243 13.41 3.22 -7.10
N ARG A 244 12.35 2.97 -6.31
CA ARG A 244 11.07 3.70 -6.42
C ARG A 244 11.28 5.21 -6.29
N GLY A 245 12.18 5.65 -5.41
CA GLY A 245 12.58 7.06 -5.27
C GLY A 245 13.22 7.63 -6.54
N LEU A 246 14.14 6.89 -7.18
CA LEU A 246 14.72 7.25 -8.47
C LEU A 246 13.63 7.42 -9.54
N VAL A 247 12.74 6.45 -9.68
CA VAL A 247 11.66 6.49 -10.69
C VAL A 247 10.70 7.66 -10.42
N LYS A 248 10.40 7.97 -9.16
CA LYS A 248 9.60 9.15 -8.78
C LYS A 248 10.29 10.48 -9.14
N GLU A 249 11.62 10.59 -9.01
CA GLU A 249 12.35 11.76 -9.52
C GLU A 249 12.28 11.85 -11.05
N LEU A 250 12.49 10.75 -11.76
CA LEU A 250 12.44 10.68 -13.22
C LEU A 250 11.06 11.03 -13.80
N LEU A 251 9.97 10.78 -13.07
CA LEU A 251 8.62 11.08 -13.52
C LEU A 251 8.11 12.45 -13.04
N PHE A 252 8.45 12.83 -11.81
CA PHE A 252 7.76 13.91 -11.10
C PHE A 252 8.69 14.95 -10.48
N GLN A 253 10.01 14.74 -10.55
CA GLN A 253 11.02 15.53 -9.86
C GLN A 253 10.75 15.62 -8.33
N ASP A 254 10.20 14.54 -7.78
CA ASP A 254 9.80 14.44 -6.37
C ASP A 254 9.85 12.99 -5.85
N TYR A 255 11.00 12.56 -5.31
CA TYR A 255 11.13 11.24 -4.68
C TYR A 255 10.21 11.03 -3.48
N ALA A 256 9.81 12.12 -2.81
CA ALA A 256 9.00 12.13 -1.59
C ALA A 256 7.51 12.35 -1.88
N LEU A 257 7.08 12.23 -3.14
CA LEU A 257 5.68 12.36 -3.53
C LEU A 257 4.81 11.42 -2.70
N SER A 258 3.76 12.00 -2.10
CA SER A 258 2.84 11.28 -1.22
C SER A 258 2.14 10.14 -1.97
N GLU A 259 1.98 8.98 -1.33
CA GLU A 259 1.34 7.81 -1.97
C GLU A 259 -0.09 8.11 -2.45
N ALA A 260 -0.81 9.03 -1.79
CA ALA A 260 -2.14 9.46 -2.22
C ALA A 260 -2.14 10.22 -3.55
N SER A 261 -1.04 10.91 -3.90
CA SER A 261 -0.91 11.68 -5.14
C SER A 261 -0.41 10.85 -6.32
N ILE A 262 0.22 9.70 -6.06
CA ILE A 262 0.88 8.91 -7.11
C ILE A 262 -0.11 8.42 -8.17
N PRO A 263 -1.29 7.84 -7.86
CA PRO A 263 -2.16 7.30 -8.88
C PRO A 263 -2.54 8.33 -9.96
N ALA A 264 -2.93 9.54 -9.54
CA ALA A 264 -3.32 10.61 -10.46
C ALA A 264 -2.13 11.10 -11.30
N ARG A 265 -0.97 11.34 -10.67
CA ARG A 265 0.22 11.84 -11.40
C ARG A 265 0.80 10.78 -12.34
N SER A 266 0.83 9.52 -11.92
CA SER A 266 1.25 8.39 -12.75
C SER A 266 0.32 8.21 -13.94
N PHE A 267 -1.00 8.34 -13.77
CA PHE A 267 -1.93 8.28 -14.90
C PHE A 267 -1.70 9.43 -15.89
N GLN A 268 -1.43 10.64 -15.39
CA GLN A 268 -1.12 11.79 -16.24
C GLN A 268 0.19 11.58 -17.03
N ALA A 269 1.25 11.10 -16.38
CA ALA A 269 2.57 10.95 -16.98
C ALA A 269 2.71 9.70 -17.85
N ILE A 270 2.22 8.54 -17.36
CA ILE A 270 2.42 7.19 -17.92
C ILE A 270 1.12 6.35 -17.87
N GLY A 271 -0.04 6.97 -18.11
CA GLY A 271 -1.33 6.28 -18.03
C GLY A 271 -1.61 5.23 -19.10
N THR A 272 -0.90 5.26 -20.23
CA THR A 272 -1.07 4.28 -21.33
C THR A 272 0.12 3.33 -21.41
N THR A 273 -0.09 2.14 -21.98
CA THR A 273 0.96 1.13 -22.17
C THR A 273 2.12 1.68 -23.01
N GLU A 274 1.83 2.44 -24.07
CA GLU A 274 2.84 3.03 -24.96
C GLU A 274 3.72 4.03 -24.21
N LYS A 275 3.12 4.87 -23.35
CA LYS A 275 3.86 5.81 -22.52
C LYS A 275 4.72 5.09 -21.47
N GLN A 276 4.19 4.00 -20.88
CA GLN A 276 4.93 3.17 -19.93
C GLN A 276 6.14 2.52 -20.61
N ASP A 277 5.95 1.88 -21.75
CA ASP A 277 7.01 1.19 -22.48
C ASP A 277 8.06 2.18 -22.99
N ALA A 278 7.65 3.34 -23.50
CA ALA A 278 8.59 4.39 -23.90
C ALA A 278 9.40 4.91 -22.69
N PHE A 279 8.77 5.08 -21.53
CA PHE A 279 9.46 5.50 -20.30
C PHE A 279 10.45 4.43 -19.80
N VAL A 280 10.05 3.16 -19.80
CA VAL A 280 10.91 2.03 -19.43
C VAL A 280 12.11 1.96 -20.37
N SER A 281 11.90 1.99 -21.68
CA SER A 281 12.98 1.92 -22.68
C SER A 281 14.00 3.04 -22.52
N ARG A 282 13.54 4.29 -22.32
CA ARG A 282 14.45 5.42 -22.07
C ARG A 282 15.21 5.30 -20.76
N THR A 283 14.54 4.85 -19.70
CA THR A 283 15.17 4.68 -18.39
C THR A 283 16.22 3.56 -18.41
N LEU A 284 15.92 2.45 -19.09
CA LEU A 284 16.88 1.36 -19.26
C LEU A 284 18.09 1.80 -20.11
N ALA A 285 17.88 2.54 -21.20
CA ALA A 285 18.98 3.09 -22.00
C ALA A 285 19.88 4.04 -21.18
N MET A 286 19.28 4.91 -20.36
CA MET A 286 20.03 5.74 -19.42
C MET A 286 20.82 4.89 -18.42
N LEU A 287 20.18 3.94 -17.75
CA LEU A 287 20.83 3.09 -16.76
C LEU A 287 21.96 2.26 -17.37
N ASP A 288 21.82 1.80 -18.61
CA ASP A 288 22.87 1.08 -19.33
C ASP A 288 24.12 1.95 -19.54
N ILE A 289 23.95 3.18 -20.05
CA ILE A 289 25.05 4.15 -20.20
C ILE A 289 25.73 4.42 -18.85
N LEU A 290 24.94 4.71 -17.80
CA LEU A 290 25.50 4.98 -16.49
C LEU A 290 26.22 3.74 -15.94
N THR A 291 25.67 2.54 -16.12
CA THR A 291 26.30 1.30 -15.63
C THR A 291 27.62 1.03 -16.35
N GLN A 292 27.70 1.26 -17.66
CA GLN A 292 28.92 1.03 -18.44
C GLN A 292 30.05 2.01 -18.10
N HIS A 293 29.73 3.26 -17.74
CA HIS A 293 30.73 4.32 -17.60
C HIS A 293 30.97 4.80 -16.17
N MET A 294 30.04 4.57 -15.24
CA MET A 294 30.11 5.13 -13.89
C MET A 294 30.78 4.18 -12.92
N ASP A 295 31.74 4.68 -12.17
CA ASP A 295 32.31 3.93 -11.04
C ASP A 295 31.48 4.17 -9.76
N PRO A 296 31.16 3.13 -8.98
CA PRO A 296 31.58 1.73 -9.13
C PRO A 296 30.53 0.86 -9.84
N TRP A 297 29.53 1.44 -10.51
CA TRP A 297 28.40 0.69 -11.11
C TRP A 297 28.88 -0.35 -12.14
N ARG A 298 29.86 0.00 -12.98
CA ARG A 298 30.49 -0.94 -13.91
C ARG A 298 31.05 -2.17 -13.20
N ALA A 299 31.89 -1.95 -12.19
CA ALA A 299 32.49 -3.03 -11.42
C ALA A 299 31.43 -3.88 -10.69
N VAL A 300 30.36 -3.25 -10.19
CA VAL A 300 29.26 -3.96 -9.51
C VAL A 300 28.46 -4.83 -10.47
N ALA A 301 28.23 -4.37 -11.71
CA ALA A 301 27.51 -5.15 -12.73
C ALA A 301 28.26 -6.43 -13.13
N GLU A 302 29.59 -6.43 -13.07
CA GLU A 302 30.44 -7.59 -13.38
C GLU A 302 30.53 -8.61 -12.23
N LEU A 303 30.16 -8.23 -11.00
CA LEU A 303 30.16 -9.16 -9.87
C LEU A 303 29.07 -10.24 -10.04
N PRO A 304 29.15 -11.37 -9.33
CA PRO A 304 28.01 -12.26 -9.14
C PRO A 304 26.98 -11.64 -8.18
N THR A 305 25.71 -12.06 -8.29
CA THR A 305 24.60 -11.55 -7.44
C THR A 305 24.64 -12.10 -6.01
N SER A 306 25.32 -13.23 -5.80
CA SER A 306 25.49 -13.89 -4.51
C SER A 306 26.90 -14.47 -4.33
N GLY A 307 27.21 -14.92 -3.12
CA GLY A 307 28.50 -15.52 -2.77
C GLY A 307 29.57 -14.52 -2.35
N GLY A 308 30.77 -15.03 -2.06
CA GLY A 308 31.90 -14.25 -1.50
C GLY A 308 32.24 -12.98 -2.28
N PRO A 309 32.41 -13.02 -3.62
CA PRO A 309 32.74 -11.83 -4.40
C PRO A 309 31.65 -10.75 -4.38
N ALA A 310 30.37 -11.13 -4.21
CA ALA A 310 29.27 -10.17 -4.13
C ALA A 310 29.35 -9.26 -2.90
N ASN A 311 30.10 -9.65 -1.86
CA ASN A 311 30.30 -8.84 -0.66
C ASN A 311 31.08 -7.55 -0.92
N GLN A 312 31.80 -7.43 -2.05
CA GLN A 312 32.48 -6.19 -2.44
C GLN A 312 31.51 -5.01 -2.60
N VAL A 313 30.23 -5.28 -2.90
CA VAL A 313 29.16 -4.26 -2.93
C VAL A 313 29.05 -3.51 -1.61
N VAL A 314 29.31 -4.19 -0.47
CA VAL A 314 29.30 -3.58 0.86
C VAL A 314 30.30 -2.44 0.96
N ASP A 315 31.50 -2.64 0.42
CA ASP A 315 32.57 -1.64 0.49
C ASP A 315 32.33 -0.50 -0.49
N PHE A 316 31.80 -0.77 -1.69
CA PHE A 316 31.38 0.29 -2.60
C PHE A 316 30.32 1.21 -1.96
N ARG A 317 29.33 0.66 -1.24
CA ARG A 317 28.32 1.46 -0.52
C ARG A 317 28.92 2.39 0.54
N LYS A 318 30.05 2.01 1.16
CA LYS A 318 30.74 2.84 2.17
C LYS A 318 31.49 4.02 1.57
N HIS A 319 31.95 3.93 0.32
CA HIS A 319 32.87 4.90 -0.26
C HIS A 319 32.22 5.79 -1.33
N TYR A 320 31.06 5.43 -1.86
CA TYR A 320 30.45 6.14 -2.98
C TYR A 320 29.05 6.67 -2.67
N ILE A 321 28.73 7.84 -3.21
CA ILE A 321 27.44 8.53 -3.11
C ILE A 321 26.40 7.89 -4.02
N ASN A 322 26.76 7.58 -5.28
CA ASN A 322 25.90 6.88 -6.25
C ASN A 322 25.53 5.44 -5.83
N MET A 323 26.05 4.95 -4.70
CA MET A 323 25.69 3.69 -4.06
C MET A 323 24.75 3.89 -2.86
N THR A 324 24.09 5.04 -2.78
CA THR A 324 23.14 5.40 -1.70
C THR A 324 21.81 5.94 -2.23
N ALA A 325 20.78 5.94 -1.37
CA ALA A 325 19.49 6.55 -1.70
C ALA A 325 19.61 8.01 -2.14
N THR A 326 20.46 8.80 -1.46
CA THR A 326 20.69 10.21 -1.81
C THR A 326 21.32 10.33 -3.19
N GLY A 327 22.27 9.45 -3.55
CA GLY A 327 22.87 9.43 -4.89
C GLY A 327 21.84 9.13 -5.97
N LEU A 328 20.98 8.12 -5.77
CA LEU A 328 19.90 7.82 -6.71
C LEU A 328 18.92 8.97 -6.88
N VAL A 329 18.58 9.69 -5.80
CA VAL A 329 17.73 10.89 -5.89
C VAL A 329 18.41 11.99 -6.72
N ILE A 330 19.71 12.22 -6.50
CA ILE A 330 20.48 13.22 -7.28
C ILE A 330 20.52 12.83 -8.76
N ILE A 331 20.83 11.57 -9.07
CA ILE A 331 20.88 11.05 -10.45
C ILE A 331 19.51 11.20 -11.12
N GLY A 332 18.43 10.80 -10.44
CA GLY A 332 17.07 10.93 -10.97
C GLY A 332 16.68 12.38 -11.25
N HIS A 333 17.07 13.30 -10.37
CA HIS A 333 16.80 14.73 -10.54
C HIS A 333 17.55 15.32 -11.73
N VAL A 334 18.83 14.99 -11.89
CA VAL A 334 19.65 15.45 -13.02
C VAL A 334 19.13 14.85 -14.32
N ALA A 335 18.80 13.56 -14.33
CA ALA A 335 18.25 12.88 -15.50
C ALA A 335 16.89 13.43 -15.92
N PHE A 336 16.02 13.79 -14.97
CA PHE A 336 14.76 14.48 -15.27
C PHE A 336 14.98 15.78 -16.05
N GLU A 337 16.02 16.55 -15.71
CA GLU A 337 16.37 17.79 -16.43
C GLU A 337 17.01 17.49 -17.80
N ILE A 338 17.83 16.44 -17.91
CA ILE A 338 18.38 15.98 -19.19
C ILE A 338 17.26 15.56 -20.16
N GLU A 339 16.25 14.83 -19.69
CA GLU A 339 15.13 14.32 -20.50
C GLU A 339 14.23 15.41 -21.09
N LYS A 340 14.34 16.66 -20.63
CA LYS A 340 13.61 17.79 -21.24
C LYS A 340 14.14 18.17 -22.62
N ASN A 341 15.38 17.79 -22.94
CA ASN A 341 15.94 18.01 -24.26
C ASN A 341 15.48 16.90 -25.22
N LEU A 342 14.94 17.29 -26.39
CA LEU A 342 14.41 16.35 -27.37
C LEU A 342 15.51 15.62 -28.15
N ASP A 343 16.74 16.15 -28.20
CA ASP A 343 17.87 15.55 -28.91
C ASP A 343 18.41 14.30 -28.16
N PRO A 344 18.27 13.08 -28.71
CA PRO A 344 18.78 11.86 -28.09
C PRO A 344 20.30 11.82 -27.93
N GLU A 345 21.05 12.37 -28.88
CA GLU A 345 22.52 12.35 -28.85
C GLU A 345 23.06 13.32 -27.79
N TRP A 346 22.42 14.49 -27.67
CA TRP A 346 22.71 15.41 -26.57
C TRP A 346 22.48 14.75 -25.20
N ARG A 347 21.34 14.06 -25.03
CA ARG A 347 21.02 13.36 -23.77
C ARG A 347 22.04 12.27 -23.45
N LYS A 348 22.38 11.43 -24.44
CA LYS A 348 23.41 10.40 -24.31
C LYS A 348 24.75 11.01 -23.88
N ALA A 349 25.18 12.10 -24.50
CA ALA A 349 26.40 12.80 -24.12
C ALA A 349 26.37 13.32 -22.67
N ARG A 350 25.23 13.85 -22.22
CA ARG A 350 25.06 14.30 -20.82
C ARG A 350 25.05 13.15 -19.82
N TYR A 351 24.51 11.98 -20.17
CA TYR A 351 24.60 10.79 -19.32
C TYR A 351 26.04 10.27 -19.21
N VAL A 352 26.81 10.28 -20.30
CA VAL A 352 28.24 9.96 -20.25
C VAL A 352 29.00 10.97 -19.38
N ASP A 353 28.71 12.27 -19.52
CA ASP A 353 29.31 13.30 -18.66
C ASP A 353 28.95 13.09 -17.18
N LEU A 354 27.70 12.77 -16.87
CA LEU A 354 27.25 12.46 -15.51
C LEU A 354 28.00 11.26 -14.91
N ALA A 355 28.30 10.25 -15.73
CA ALA A 355 29.02 9.06 -15.33
C ALA A 355 30.53 9.29 -15.14
N THR A 356 31.13 10.16 -15.96
CA THR A 356 32.59 10.25 -16.09
C THR A 356 33.22 11.53 -15.54
N LYS A 357 32.50 12.65 -15.52
CA LYS A 357 33.03 13.95 -15.03
C LYS A 357 32.75 14.18 -13.55
N ILE A 358 31.79 13.48 -12.97
CA ILE A 358 31.42 13.62 -11.56
C ILE A 358 32.17 12.57 -10.74
N ASP A 359 32.99 13.00 -9.79
CA ASP A 359 33.57 12.09 -8.80
C ASP A 359 32.51 11.72 -7.75
N TRP A 360 31.97 10.51 -7.86
CA TRP A 360 30.95 9.99 -6.97
C TRP A 360 31.49 9.46 -5.63
N ARG A 361 32.80 9.55 -5.35
CA ARG A 361 33.35 9.19 -4.05
C ARG A 361 32.86 10.16 -2.97
N ARG A 362 32.62 9.65 -1.77
CA ARG A 362 32.12 10.44 -0.63
C ARG A 362 33.02 11.61 -0.23
N ASN A 363 34.33 11.47 -0.44
CA ASN A 363 35.32 12.50 -0.11
C ASN A 363 35.53 13.53 -1.24
N ALA A 364 34.78 13.45 -2.35
CA ALA A 364 34.92 14.42 -3.43
C ALA A 364 34.40 15.81 -2.98
N PRO A 365 35.11 16.92 -3.30
CA PRO A 365 34.77 18.27 -2.82
C PRO A 365 33.35 18.76 -3.19
N ILE A 366 32.77 18.24 -4.27
CA ILE A 366 31.42 18.63 -4.71
C ILE A 366 30.32 18.28 -3.67
N TRP A 367 30.56 17.28 -2.81
CA TRP A 367 29.61 16.79 -1.81
C TRP A 367 29.78 17.43 -0.42
N GLU A 368 30.98 17.91 -0.13
CA GLU A 368 31.38 18.46 1.17
C GLU A 368 30.58 19.74 1.51
N GLY A 369 30.23 19.89 2.79
CA GLY A 369 29.47 21.04 3.28
C GLY A 369 28.03 21.10 2.79
N ASN A 370 27.52 20.03 2.16
CA ASN A 370 26.13 19.95 1.68
C ASN A 370 25.49 18.60 2.02
N ILE A 371 25.71 17.57 1.20
CA ILE A 371 25.15 16.23 1.46
C ILE A 371 26.06 15.40 2.37
N ILE A 372 27.34 15.76 2.47
CA ILE A 372 28.29 15.22 3.44
C ILE A 372 28.56 16.25 4.53
N THR A 373 28.41 15.83 5.79
CA THR A 373 28.82 16.60 6.97
C THR A 373 29.47 15.65 7.97
N GLY A 374 30.79 15.78 8.14
CA GLY A 374 31.60 14.72 8.78
C GLY A 374 31.44 13.41 8.01
N ASP A 375 31.15 12.32 8.73
CA ASP A 375 30.95 10.99 8.11
C ASP A 375 29.49 10.69 7.71
N LYS A 376 28.56 11.64 7.93
CA LYS A 376 27.12 11.41 7.72
C LYS A 376 26.65 11.92 6.35
N ILE A 377 25.85 11.10 5.68
CA ILE A 377 25.10 11.48 4.48
C ILE A 377 23.74 12.01 4.91
N THR A 378 23.41 13.21 4.47
CA THR A 378 22.08 13.78 4.65
C THR A 378 21.10 13.22 3.61
N THR A 379 19.88 12.90 4.06
CA THR A 379 18.79 12.34 3.23
C THR A 379 17.63 13.32 3.05
N THR A 380 17.81 14.58 3.44
CA THR A 380 16.78 15.63 3.32
C THR A 380 16.76 16.23 1.91
N ARG A 381 15.59 16.75 1.50
CA ARG A 381 15.33 17.19 0.13
C ARG A 381 16.19 18.38 -0.32
N ALA A 382 16.41 19.37 0.56
CA ALA A 382 17.06 20.62 0.19
C ALA A 382 18.56 20.42 -0.17
N PRO A 383 19.39 19.74 0.65
CA PRO A 383 20.76 19.41 0.30
C PRO A 383 20.89 18.57 -0.97
N GLY A 384 20.00 17.58 -1.15
CA GLY A 384 19.95 16.77 -2.37
C GLY A 384 19.71 17.61 -3.64
N ARG A 385 18.77 18.56 -3.59
CA ARG A 385 18.52 19.50 -4.71
C ARG A 385 19.70 20.43 -4.98
N ILE A 386 20.38 20.90 -3.94
CA ILE A 386 21.59 21.73 -4.10
C ILE A 386 22.69 20.90 -4.77
N ALA A 387 22.88 19.65 -4.35
CA ALA A 387 23.85 18.74 -4.96
C ALA A 387 23.52 18.45 -6.43
N ALA A 388 22.25 18.19 -6.75
CA ALA A 388 21.82 17.99 -8.12
C ALA A 388 22.09 19.23 -9.00
N ARG A 389 21.89 20.45 -8.49
CA ARG A 389 22.26 21.68 -9.23
C ARG A 389 23.75 21.78 -9.49
N LYS A 390 24.59 21.55 -8.48
CA LYS A 390 26.07 21.53 -8.66
C LYS A 390 26.49 20.50 -9.71
N VAL A 391 25.87 19.32 -9.70
CA VAL A 391 26.11 18.29 -10.71
C VAL A 391 25.71 18.77 -12.10
N MET A 392 24.50 19.33 -12.27
CA MET A 392 24.04 19.89 -13.55
C MET A 392 24.97 20.97 -14.09
N GLU A 393 25.41 21.90 -13.24
CA GLU A 393 26.38 22.93 -13.60
C GLU A 393 27.69 22.32 -14.10
N ALA A 394 28.21 21.30 -13.40
CA ALA A 394 29.45 20.62 -13.78
C ALA A 394 29.37 19.84 -15.12
N ILE A 395 28.18 19.40 -15.53
CA ILE A 395 27.97 18.69 -16.81
C ILE A 395 27.30 19.54 -17.89
N GLY A 396 27.10 20.84 -17.66
CA GLY A 396 26.53 21.76 -18.63
C GLY A 396 25.03 21.55 -18.91
N VAL A 397 24.27 21.03 -17.94
CA VAL A 397 22.80 20.95 -18.03
C VAL A 397 22.21 22.28 -17.55
N PRO A 398 21.38 22.98 -18.35
CA PRO A 398 20.82 24.27 -17.98
C PRO A 398 19.98 24.19 -16.69
N VAL A 399 20.33 25.01 -15.70
CA VAL A 399 19.56 25.14 -14.46
C VAL A 399 18.66 26.35 -14.58
N LEU A 400 17.35 26.15 -14.83
CA LEU A 400 16.40 27.26 -14.82
C LEU A 400 16.30 27.83 -13.39
N PRO A 401 16.48 29.15 -13.17
CA PRO A 401 16.28 29.75 -11.87
C PRO A 401 14.80 29.65 -11.46
N LYS A 402 14.52 29.16 -10.25
CA LYS A 402 13.19 29.27 -9.66
C LYS A 402 12.99 30.71 -9.16
N ASN A 403 12.35 31.52 -10.02
CA ASN A 403 11.86 32.88 -9.80
C ASN A 403 12.95 33.98 -9.66
N PRO A 404 12.90 35.08 -10.44
CA PRO A 404 13.68 36.27 -10.14
C PRO A 404 13.24 36.82 -8.77
N MET A 405 14.20 37.20 -7.93
CA MET A 405 13.90 37.98 -6.73
C MET A 405 13.13 39.23 -7.17
N ILE A 406 11.86 39.32 -6.83
CA ILE A 406 11.14 40.59 -6.83
C ILE A 406 11.81 41.41 -5.72
N PRO A 407 12.42 42.57 -6.01
CA PRO A 407 12.95 43.43 -4.96
C PRO A 407 11.79 43.80 -4.04
N GLN A 408 11.93 43.54 -2.74
CA GLN A 408 10.94 44.04 -1.78
C GLN A 408 10.89 45.57 -1.90
N PRO A 409 9.70 46.18 -1.95
CA PRO A 409 9.60 47.62 -1.95
C PRO A 409 10.22 48.14 -0.65
N THR A 410 11.18 49.04 -0.81
CA THR A 410 11.81 49.80 0.27
C THR A 410 10.70 50.38 1.13
N GLN A 411 10.67 50.02 2.42
CA GLN A 411 9.81 50.72 3.37
C GLN A 411 10.31 52.16 3.46
N GLU A 412 9.57 53.09 2.85
CA GLU A 412 9.69 54.51 3.15
C GLU A 412 9.44 54.70 4.64
N ILE A 413 10.49 55.09 5.34
CA ILE A 413 10.44 55.54 6.72
C ILE A 413 9.71 56.88 6.70
N ILE A 414 8.41 56.87 7.00
CA ILE A 414 7.68 58.09 7.33
C ILE A 414 8.19 58.54 8.71
N SER A 415 9.00 59.58 8.71
CA SER A 415 9.45 60.27 9.92
C SER A 415 8.30 61.12 10.50
N PRO A 416 8.05 61.10 11.81
CA PRO A 416 7.10 62.00 12.44
C PRO A 416 7.82 63.28 12.88
N GLU A 417 7.78 64.31 12.03
CA GLU A 417 7.95 65.71 12.46
C GLU A 417 6.62 66.38 12.11
N GLY A 418 5.79 66.75 13.10
CA GLY A 418 5.77 68.10 13.65
C GLY A 418 5.21 69.06 12.59
N VAL A 419 4.06 69.71 12.78
CA VAL A 419 3.99 70.93 13.60
C VAL A 419 2.60 71.58 13.40
N TYR A 420 2.11 72.19 14.50
CA TYR A 420 0.98 73.11 14.74
C TYR A 420 -0.46 72.58 14.83
#